data_AF-A0A8H5LZK8-F1
#
_entry.id   AF-A0A8H5LZK8-F1
#
_cell.length_a   1.000
_cell.length_b   1.000
_cell.length_c   1.000
_cell.angle_alpha   90.00
_cell.angle_beta   90.00
_cell.angle_gamma   90.00
#
_symmetry.space_group_name_H-M   'P 1'
#
loop_
_entity.id
_entity.type
_entity.pdbx_description
1 polymer ?
#
loop_
_entity_poly.entity_id
_entity_poly.type
_entity_poly.pdbx_seq_one_letter_code
_entity_poly.pdbx_strand_id
1 'polypeptide(L)'
;MLPSLRRPISRPIRVRPSATHVSHLHPLHQTMSTNITDLFPIPSSPPYKLIPKPWPGISPESTTALREVLKDNHTRWDIFFNDSGFHNHSSHRAIANWALGAAGDLIKAGYEEDSKTQRPARDPPEPITTKNFKEHLGNRSYYGGYLAFFTDVISEQGVASAVERYIFAKDMNIDPSAKKKPDVFNRFLGGLIHPMIHTGYGLEFCLPGMVAEGLAEAAVHSDESSARIPDDFFHYGGKAKGVEDTLSRLKSLLITSHEPSAKLSTTNGVHAFTVLKRVLDDPELGKVEDTESGMFQRTMIDHAAVLAKHMSDWHVDGTNPRDVARKIEELSWTNAMIYGVGGWAKDKHFNADFFHMHLVTSSIFLAAYAAYLTPSSQEHLLRGYFLVSLGWWVSRGRPNLDIKGFYETTSAHPKPSGALPTPNKKALSPSDPAKVVNPNAWLPVIETCVVHADDHLPKLQRALAHYASLYGTREAGEADFEATELPGAELLDGTLFIRAAGLTATRMGRVREGEEPADFWDRNGFYKA
;
A
#
# COMPACT_ATOMS: atom_id res chain seq x y z
N MET A 1 10.44 47.01 50.39
CA MET A 1 9.37 47.96 50.76
C MET A 1 8.22 47.79 49.78
N LEU A 2 7.14 47.16 50.25
CA LEU A 2 5.75 47.23 49.72
C LEU A 2 5.20 48.67 49.95
N PRO A 3 4.10 49.15 49.31
CA PRO A 3 2.82 48.44 49.31
C PRO A 3 1.86 48.58 48.11
N SER A 4 0.92 47.62 48.10
CA SER A 4 -0.36 47.58 47.39
C SER A 4 -1.28 48.77 47.66
N LEU A 5 -2.28 49.01 46.79
CA LEU A 5 -3.65 49.35 47.22
C LEU A 5 -4.69 49.13 46.09
N ARG A 6 -5.93 48.94 46.53
CA ARG A 6 -7.07 48.27 45.87
C ARG A 6 -8.00 49.20 45.06
N ARG A 7 -8.69 48.58 44.07
CA ARG A 7 -9.97 48.83 43.34
C ARG A 7 -11.01 49.85 43.89
N PRO A 8 -11.93 50.41 43.07
CA PRO A 8 -13.25 49.78 42.78
C PRO A 8 -13.78 49.98 41.31
N ILE A 9 -14.33 48.94 40.65
CA ILE A 9 -15.78 48.64 40.44
C ILE A 9 -16.58 49.77 39.74
N SER A 10 -16.97 49.54 38.48
CA SER A 10 -18.11 50.20 37.82
C SER A 10 -18.89 49.20 36.94
N ARG A 11 -20.21 49.39 36.91
CA ARG A 11 -21.29 48.44 36.57
C ARG A 11 -21.44 48.13 35.07
N PRO A 12 -22.08 47.01 34.69
CA PRO A 12 -22.40 46.71 33.29
C PRO A 12 -23.65 47.48 32.82
N ILE A 13 -23.54 48.12 31.65
CA ILE A 13 -24.69 48.73 30.94
C ILE A 13 -25.39 47.64 30.14
N ARG A 14 -26.68 47.47 30.41
CA ARG A 14 -27.59 46.54 29.73
C ARG A 14 -28.17 47.26 28.50
N VAL A 15 -27.78 46.85 27.30
CA VAL A 15 -28.40 47.31 26.04
C VAL A 15 -29.34 46.23 25.52
N ARG A 16 -30.61 46.60 25.34
CA ARG A 16 -31.65 45.76 24.72
C ARG A 16 -31.39 45.62 23.21
N PRO A 17 -31.74 44.50 22.57
CA PRO A 17 -31.62 44.36 21.12
C PRO A 17 -32.79 45.05 20.42
N SER A 18 -32.49 45.95 19.47
CA SER A 18 -33.47 46.42 18.48
C SER A 18 -33.43 45.49 17.28
N ALA A 19 -34.57 44.84 17.02
CA ALA A 19 -34.82 44.15 15.77
C ALA A 19 -34.84 45.14 14.60
N THR A 20 -34.16 44.82 13.51
CA THR A 20 -34.68 44.81 12.12
C THR A 20 -33.51 44.67 11.15
N HIS A 21 -33.41 43.54 10.46
CA HIS A 21 -33.27 43.56 9.00
C HIS A 21 -33.61 42.21 8.39
N VAL A 22 -34.60 42.27 7.51
CA VAL A 22 -34.94 41.25 6.51
C VAL A 22 -33.91 41.37 5.39
N SER A 23 -33.29 40.25 4.96
CA SER A 23 -32.93 40.05 3.56
C SER A 23 -32.37 38.64 3.29
N HIS A 24 -32.99 38.00 2.30
CA HIS A 24 -32.44 37.00 1.38
C HIS A 24 -31.95 35.66 1.96
N LEU A 25 -32.90 34.73 2.03
CA LEU A 25 -32.63 33.30 1.92
C LEU A 25 -32.04 33.01 0.52
N HIS A 26 -30.72 32.93 0.43
CA HIS A 26 -30.10 31.99 -0.50
C HIS A 26 -30.26 30.57 0.09
N PRO A 27 -30.55 29.54 -0.72
CA PRO A 27 -30.48 28.18 -0.23
C PRO A 27 -29.00 27.89 0.06
N LEU A 28 -28.62 27.98 1.34
CA LEU A 28 -27.45 27.30 1.85
C LEU A 28 -27.62 25.84 1.46
N HIS A 29 -26.72 25.32 0.63
CA HIS A 29 -26.45 23.89 0.61
C HIS A 29 -26.23 23.49 2.07
N GLN A 30 -27.20 22.80 2.67
CA GLN A 30 -26.96 22.05 3.89
C GLN A 30 -25.94 20.98 3.49
N THR A 31 -24.66 21.27 3.68
CA THR A 31 -23.63 20.25 3.76
C THR A 31 -24.07 19.31 4.86
N MET A 32 -24.56 18.12 4.50
CA MET A 32 -24.79 17.07 5.50
C MET A 32 -23.42 16.82 6.13
N SER A 33 -23.27 17.15 7.41
CA SER A 33 -22.06 16.82 8.15
C SER A 33 -21.95 15.29 8.17
N THR A 34 -21.03 14.75 7.35
CA THR A 34 -20.80 13.30 7.28
C THR A 34 -20.37 12.82 8.66
N ASN A 35 -21.09 11.87 9.25
CA ASN A 35 -20.76 11.37 10.58
C ASN A 35 -19.44 10.58 10.48
N ILE A 36 -18.46 10.86 11.35
CA ILE A 36 -17.18 10.13 11.40
C ILE A 36 -17.37 8.61 11.56
N THR A 37 -18.51 8.18 12.10
CA THR A 37 -18.88 6.76 12.20
C THR A 37 -19.16 6.12 10.84
N ASP A 38 -19.67 6.89 9.88
CA ASP A 38 -19.93 6.44 8.51
C ASP A 38 -18.65 6.39 7.68
N LEU A 39 -17.64 7.20 8.04
CA LEU A 39 -16.29 7.14 7.45
C LEU A 39 -15.51 5.89 7.89
N PHE A 40 -15.78 5.41 9.11
CA PHE A 40 -15.13 4.23 9.71
C PHE A 40 -16.17 3.23 10.24
N PRO A 41 -16.88 2.54 9.33
CA PRO A 41 -17.80 1.46 9.69
C PRO A 41 -17.02 0.27 10.27
N ILE A 42 -17.73 -0.80 10.64
CA ILE A 42 -17.06 -2.08 10.91
C ILE A 42 -16.38 -2.52 9.59
N PRO A 43 -15.06 -2.77 9.57
CA PRO A 43 -14.37 -3.18 8.36
C PRO A 43 -15.00 -4.41 7.72
N SER A 44 -15.08 -4.39 6.39
CA SER A 44 -15.57 -5.52 5.59
C SER A 44 -14.83 -5.54 4.26
N SER A 45 -14.80 -6.67 3.56
CA SER A 45 -14.08 -6.78 2.28
C SER A 45 -15.01 -6.97 1.10
N PRO A 46 -14.70 -6.36 -0.06
CA PRO A 46 -15.41 -6.68 -1.31
C PRO A 46 -15.31 -8.17 -1.61
N PRO A 47 -16.33 -8.77 -2.24
CA PRO A 47 -16.38 -10.21 -2.45
C PRO A 47 -15.54 -10.62 -3.68
N TYR A 48 -14.22 -10.34 -3.64
CA TYR A 48 -13.27 -10.70 -4.69
C TYR A 48 -12.18 -11.61 -4.10
N LYS A 49 -12.00 -12.79 -4.71
CA LYS A 49 -11.18 -13.88 -4.12
C LYS A 49 -9.69 -13.54 -3.98
N LEU A 50 -9.17 -12.60 -4.76
CA LEU A 50 -7.77 -12.17 -4.67
C LEU A 50 -7.52 -11.16 -3.55
N ILE A 51 -8.58 -10.59 -2.94
CA ILE A 51 -8.45 -9.71 -1.79
C ILE A 51 -8.12 -10.56 -0.55
N PRO A 52 -7.15 -10.13 0.29
CA PRO A 52 -6.81 -10.83 1.51
C PRO A 52 -8.00 -11.07 2.44
N LYS A 53 -8.01 -12.25 3.05
CA LYS A 53 -8.92 -12.56 4.14
C LYS A 53 -8.24 -12.28 5.47
N PRO A 54 -8.94 -11.67 6.44
CA PRO A 54 -8.40 -11.54 7.79
C PRO A 54 -8.12 -12.90 8.44
N TRP A 55 -7.10 -12.95 9.28
CA TRP A 55 -6.76 -14.11 10.09
C TRP A 55 -7.77 -14.32 11.23
N PRO A 56 -7.94 -15.56 11.72
CA PRO A 56 -8.68 -15.81 12.95
C PRO A 56 -8.07 -15.03 14.12
N GLY A 57 -8.91 -14.52 15.03
CA GLY A 57 -8.47 -13.72 16.19
C GLY A 57 -9.24 -12.41 16.35
N ILE A 58 -9.89 -11.94 15.28
CA ILE A 58 -10.77 -10.77 15.33
C ILE A 58 -11.95 -11.01 16.28
N SER A 59 -12.17 -10.05 17.17
CA SER A 59 -13.24 -10.01 18.16
C SER A 59 -13.99 -8.65 18.15
N PRO A 60 -15.16 -8.53 18.80
CA PRO A 60 -15.83 -7.25 19.01
C PRO A 60 -14.92 -6.21 19.69
N GLU A 61 -14.08 -6.63 20.64
CA GLU A 61 -13.16 -5.76 21.37
C GLU A 61 -12.05 -5.22 20.44
N SER A 62 -11.38 -6.10 19.69
CA SER A 62 -10.34 -5.69 18.72
C SER A 62 -10.90 -4.77 17.63
N THR A 63 -12.14 -5.01 17.18
CA THR A 63 -12.83 -4.19 16.18
C THR A 63 -13.22 -2.83 16.73
N THR A 64 -13.64 -2.79 18.00
CA THR A 64 -13.91 -1.52 18.70
C THR A 64 -12.62 -0.71 18.84
N ALA A 65 -11.53 -1.34 19.28
CA ALA A 65 -10.22 -0.72 19.39
C ALA A 65 -9.73 -0.13 18.05
N LEU A 66 -9.82 -0.90 16.96
CA LEU A 66 -9.46 -0.42 15.62
C LEU A 66 -10.26 0.83 15.25
N ARG A 67 -11.58 0.81 15.43
CA ARG A 67 -12.44 1.95 15.06
C ARG A 67 -12.18 3.18 15.91
N GLU A 68 -11.86 3.00 17.20
CA GLU A 68 -11.42 4.10 18.06
C GLU A 68 -10.12 4.73 17.53
N VAL A 69 -9.11 3.91 17.21
CA VAL A 69 -7.84 4.36 16.64
C VAL A 69 -8.03 5.11 15.32
N LEU A 70 -8.81 4.56 14.39
CA LEU A 70 -9.03 5.19 13.08
C LEU A 70 -9.71 6.56 13.20
N LYS A 71 -10.76 6.66 14.03
CA LYS A 71 -11.47 7.93 14.26
C LYS A 71 -10.60 8.97 14.96
N ASP A 72 -9.84 8.54 15.95
CA ASP A 72 -8.94 9.43 16.70
C ASP A 72 -7.81 9.94 15.79
N ASN A 73 -7.20 9.05 14.99
CA ASN A 73 -6.16 9.41 14.03
C ASN A 73 -6.66 10.40 12.97
N HIS A 74 -7.81 10.11 12.35
CA HIS A 74 -8.46 10.98 11.36
C HIS A 74 -8.71 12.41 11.89
N THR A 75 -9.04 12.52 13.18
CA THR A 75 -9.42 13.80 13.79
C THR A 75 -8.20 14.59 14.27
N ARG A 76 -7.22 13.92 14.87
CA ARG A 76 -6.14 14.59 15.61
C ARG A 76 -4.89 14.82 14.79
N TRP A 77 -4.59 13.96 13.83
CA TRP A 77 -3.27 13.93 13.20
C TRP A 77 -3.33 14.29 11.72
N ASP A 78 -2.26 14.94 11.26
CA ASP A 78 -2.04 15.21 9.84
C ASP A 78 -1.60 13.91 9.13
N ILE A 79 -1.78 13.83 7.81
CA ILE A 79 -1.35 12.67 7.01
C ILE A 79 0.16 12.53 6.94
N PHE A 80 0.91 13.60 7.20
CA PHE A 80 2.35 13.56 7.37
C PHE A 80 2.73 13.81 8.82
N PHE A 81 3.75 13.16 9.36
CA PHE A 81 4.20 13.38 10.74
C PHE A 81 5.33 14.42 10.87
N ASN A 82 5.92 14.87 9.76
CA ASN A 82 6.99 15.87 9.77
C ASN A 82 6.96 16.80 8.54
N ASP A 83 7.86 17.78 8.52
CA ASP A 83 7.97 18.76 7.42
C ASP A 83 8.73 18.23 6.20
N SER A 84 9.46 17.12 6.36
CA SER A 84 10.06 16.38 5.22
C SER A 84 8.99 15.68 4.39
N GLY A 85 7.80 15.45 4.95
CA GLY A 85 6.67 14.82 4.28
C GLY A 85 6.66 13.31 4.44
N PHE A 86 7.16 12.79 5.55
CA PHE A 86 7.00 11.38 5.87
C PHE A 86 5.58 11.11 6.37
N HIS A 87 5.03 9.98 5.94
CA HIS A 87 3.61 9.66 6.05
C HIS A 87 3.25 9.06 7.41
N ASN A 88 2.07 9.38 7.91
CA ASN A 88 1.49 8.83 9.13
C ASN A 88 1.03 7.38 8.86
N HIS A 89 1.67 6.42 9.54
CA HIS A 89 1.39 4.99 9.37
C HIS A 89 0.41 4.39 10.40
N SER A 90 -0.12 5.22 11.31
CA SER A 90 -0.95 4.78 12.44
C SER A 90 -2.12 3.91 12.03
N SER A 91 -2.87 4.34 11.01
CA SER A 91 -4.01 3.60 10.47
C SER A 91 -3.57 2.31 9.77
N HIS A 92 -2.46 2.34 9.03
CA HIS A 92 -1.95 1.19 8.30
C HIS A 92 -1.56 0.04 9.23
N ARG A 93 -0.83 0.34 10.31
CA ARG A 93 -0.47 -0.67 11.31
C ARG A 93 -1.68 -1.16 12.09
N ALA A 94 -2.56 -0.26 12.53
CA ALA A 94 -3.77 -0.66 13.25
C ALA A 94 -4.62 -1.65 12.43
N ILE A 95 -4.84 -1.36 11.14
CA ILE A 95 -5.57 -2.25 10.24
C ILE A 95 -4.80 -3.54 9.99
N ALA A 96 -3.48 -3.49 9.77
CA ALA A 96 -2.68 -4.69 9.54
C ALA A 96 -2.71 -5.64 10.75
N ASN A 97 -2.53 -5.11 11.97
CA ASN A 97 -2.61 -5.91 13.20
C ASN A 97 -4.02 -6.48 13.41
N TRP A 98 -5.07 -5.70 13.20
CA TRP A 98 -6.45 -6.20 13.26
C TRP A 98 -6.67 -7.32 12.23
N ALA A 99 -6.21 -7.15 10.99
CA ALA A 99 -6.33 -8.14 9.93
C ALA A 99 -5.50 -9.41 10.19
N LEU A 100 -4.44 -9.33 11.00
CA LEU A 100 -3.66 -10.46 11.50
C LEU A 100 -4.25 -11.10 12.77
N GLY A 101 -5.40 -10.61 13.26
CA GLY A 101 -6.08 -11.17 14.42
C GLY A 101 -5.53 -10.70 15.78
N ALA A 102 -4.80 -9.59 15.84
CA ALA A 102 -4.28 -9.05 17.08
C ALA A 102 -5.39 -8.62 18.05
N ALA A 103 -5.12 -8.75 19.35
CA ALA A 103 -6.01 -8.28 20.40
C ALA A 103 -6.12 -6.74 20.41
N GLY A 104 -7.25 -6.22 20.89
CA GLY A 104 -7.51 -4.78 20.95
C GLY A 104 -6.45 -3.98 21.70
N ASP A 105 -5.91 -4.52 22.79
CA ASP A 105 -4.87 -3.84 23.58
C ASP A 105 -3.55 -3.72 22.81
N LEU A 106 -3.20 -4.68 21.94
CA LEU A 106 -2.02 -4.57 21.07
C LEU A 106 -2.23 -3.51 19.98
N ILE A 107 -3.45 -3.39 19.44
CA ILE A 107 -3.80 -2.34 18.47
C ILE A 107 -3.66 -0.95 19.13
N LYS A 108 -4.13 -0.80 20.37
CA LYS A 108 -4.04 0.46 21.14
C LYS A 108 -2.62 0.79 21.58
N ALA A 109 -1.92 -0.16 22.20
CA ALA A 109 -0.53 0.00 22.62
C ALA A 109 0.36 0.32 21.43
N GLY A 110 0.04 -0.30 20.29
CA GLY A 110 0.56 0.13 19.04
C GLY A 110 0.31 1.63 18.86
N TYR A 111 -0.94 2.05 18.66
CA TYR A 111 -1.28 3.43 18.30
C TYR A 111 -0.65 4.48 19.22
N GLU A 112 -0.55 4.18 20.51
CA GLU A 112 0.17 5.00 21.49
C GLU A 112 1.63 5.26 21.08
N GLU A 113 2.36 4.24 20.59
CA GLU A 113 3.72 4.39 20.06
C GLU A 113 3.77 5.33 18.85
N ASP A 114 2.98 5.06 17.81
CA ASP A 114 3.00 5.86 16.57
C ASP A 114 2.61 7.31 16.85
N SER A 115 1.69 7.54 17.79
CA SER A 115 1.15 8.86 18.13
C SER A 115 2.19 9.81 18.74
N LYS A 116 3.29 9.29 19.31
CA LYS A 116 4.35 10.08 19.96
C LYS A 116 5.07 11.03 19.01
N THR A 117 5.15 10.68 17.73
CA THR A 117 5.86 11.46 16.71
C THR A 117 4.91 12.14 15.72
N GLN A 118 3.59 11.98 15.85
CA GLN A 118 2.63 12.57 14.94
C GLN A 118 2.54 14.08 15.13
N ARG A 119 2.26 14.79 14.04
CA ARG A 119 1.94 16.23 14.09
C ARG A 119 0.42 16.43 14.07
N PRO A 120 -0.11 17.42 14.81
CA PRO A 120 -1.54 17.72 14.80
C PRO A 120 -2.07 18.05 13.42
N ALA A 121 -3.32 17.68 13.15
CA ALA A 121 -4.08 18.16 12.01
C ALA A 121 -4.13 19.70 12.03
N ARG A 122 -4.16 20.31 10.85
CA ARG A 122 -4.12 21.77 10.68
C ARG A 122 -5.24 22.22 9.75
N ASP A 123 -5.79 23.40 10.05
CA ASP A 123 -6.77 24.03 9.18
C ASP A 123 -6.12 24.42 7.84
N PRO A 124 -6.80 24.16 6.71
CA PRO A 124 -6.30 24.59 5.41
C PRO A 124 -6.36 26.12 5.29
N PRO A 125 -5.47 26.76 4.52
CA PRO A 125 -5.52 28.21 4.29
C PRO A 125 -6.86 28.70 3.71
N GLU A 126 -7.51 27.89 2.87
CA GLU A 126 -8.88 28.09 2.40
C GLU A 126 -9.51 26.73 2.00
N PRO A 127 -10.85 26.62 1.91
CA PRO A 127 -11.51 25.40 1.44
C PRO A 127 -11.14 25.04 -0.01
N ILE A 128 -11.02 23.74 -0.28
CA ILE A 128 -10.92 23.22 -1.65
C ILE A 128 -12.31 23.05 -2.24
N THR A 129 -12.45 23.47 -3.50
CA THR A 129 -13.65 23.38 -4.32
C THR A 129 -13.25 22.89 -5.72
N THR A 130 -14.23 22.52 -6.54
CA THR A 130 -13.96 22.17 -7.95
C THR A 130 -13.31 23.29 -8.76
N LYS A 131 -13.43 24.56 -8.33
CA LYS A 131 -12.87 25.73 -9.03
C LYS A 131 -11.38 25.94 -8.74
N ASN A 132 -10.95 25.74 -7.49
CA ASN A 132 -9.55 25.93 -7.06
C ASN A 132 -8.79 24.60 -6.87
N PHE A 133 -9.42 23.44 -7.09
CA PHE A 133 -8.80 22.11 -6.90
C PHE A 133 -7.41 22.00 -7.51
N LYS A 134 -7.22 22.44 -8.75
CA LYS A 134 -5.94 22.30 -9.47
C LYS A 134 -4.90 23.35 -9.07
N GLU A 135 -5.31 24.41 -8.37
CA GLU A 135 -4.43 25.53 -8.01
C GLU A 135 -3.49 25.19 -6.85
N HIS A 136 -3.92 24.27 -5.97
CA HIS A 136 -3.23 23.93 -4.73
C HIS A 136 -2.60 22.53 -4.70
N LEU A 137 -2.56 21.85 -5.85
CA LEU A 137 -1.94 20.53 -5.96
C LEU A 137 -0.45 20.58 -5.55
N GLY A 138 -0.02 19.60 -4.77
CA GLY A 138 1.33 19.52 -4.22
C GLY A 138 1.58 20.41 -3.01
N ASN A 139 0.57 21.12 -2.49
CA ASN A 139 0.71 21.96 -1.30
C ASN A 139 0.19 21.26 -0.04
N ARG A 140 1.11 20.76 0.78
CA ARG A 140 0.82 20.04 2.04
C ARG A 140 -0.04 20.83 3.03
N SER A 141 -0.02 22.16 2.99
CA SER A 141 -0.86 22.98 3.87
C SER A 141 -2.36 22.86 3.55
N TYR A 142 -2.73 22.36 2.37
CA TYR A 142 -4.11 22.19 1.95
C TYR A 142 -4.70 20.80 2.24
N TYR A 143 -3.97 19.93 2.94
CA TYR A 143 -4.42 18.55 3.21
C TYR A 143 -5.82 18.50 3.82
N GLY A 144 -6.08 19.23 4.91
CA GLY A 144 -7.41 19.27 5.54
C GLY A 144 -8.51 19.79 4.60
N GLY A 145 -8.17 20.67 3.67
CA GLY A 145 -9.10 21.18 2.65
C GLY A 145 -9.46 20.12 1.61
N TYR A 146 -8.47 19.38 1.11
CA TYR A 146 -8.71 18.25 0.22
C TYR A 146 -9.44 17.10 0.94
N LEU A 147 -9.13 16.83 2.22
CA LEU A 147 -9.82 15.82 3.00
C LEU A 147 -11.32 16.12 3.14
N ALA A 148 -11.67 17.35 3.48
CA ALA A 148 -13.07 17.79 3.54
C ALA A 148 -13.74 17.65 2.18
N PHE A 149 -13.08 18.13 1.10
CA PHE A 149 -13.59 18.02 -0.26
C PHE A 149 -13.85 16.56 -0.69
N PHE A 150 -12.90 15.65 -0.44
CA PHE A 150 -13.06 14.24 -0.81
C PHE A 150 -14.07 13.51 0.07
N THR A 151 -14.21 13.91 1.34
CA THR A 151 -15.28 13.43 2.22
C THR A 151 -16.65 13.73 1.60
N ASP A 152 -16.88 14.98 1.17
CA ASP A 152 -18.13 15.37 0.52
C ASP A 152 -18.35 14.63 -0.81
N VAL A 153 -17.32 14.55 -1.66
CA VAL A 153 -17.38 13.83 -2.94
C VAL A 153 -17.75 12.36 -2.74
N ILE A 154 -17.15 11.68 -1.75
CA ILE A 154 -17.42 10.26 -1.48
C ILE A 154 -18.83 10.09 -0.91
N SER A 155 -19.27 10.97 -0.03
CA SER A 155 -20.64 10.95 0.49
C SER A 155 -21.69 11.16 -0.61
N GLU A 156 -21.41 12.00 -1.61
CA GLU A 156 -22.34 12.31 -2.71
C GLU A 156 -22.31 11.26 -3.85
N GLN A 157 -21.12 10.79 -4.23
CA GLN A 157 -20.91 10.04 -5.48
C GLN A 157 -20.44 8.60 -5.25
N GLY A 158 -20.02 8.27 -4.03
CA GLY A 158 -19.45 6.99 -3.67
C GLY A 158 -17.97 6.84 -4.01
N VAL A 159 -17.34 5.87 -3.34
CA VAL A 159 -15.90 5.58 -3.42
C VAL A 159 -15.41 5.32 -4.85
N ALA A 160 -16.08 4.45 -5.60
CA ALA A 160 -15.63 4.09 -6.96
C ALA A 160 -15.60 5.32 -7.90
N SER A 161 -16.65 6.13 -7.86
CA SER A 161 -16.76 7.34 -8.69
C SER A 161 -15.70 8.37 -8.31
N ALA A 162 -15.43 8.55 -7.01
CA ALA A 162 -14.41 9.47 -6.53
C ALA A 162 -13.00 9.08 -7.05
N VAL A 163 -12.63 7.80 -6.91
CA VAL A 163 -11.31 7.31 -7.36
C VAL A 163 -11.18 7.46 -8.89
N GLU A 164 -12.18 7.04 -9.66
CA GLU A 164 -12.17 7.19 -11.12
C GLU A 164 -12.05 8.66 -11.56
N ARG A 165 -12.86 9.53 -10.97
CA ARG A 165 -12.94 10.95 -11.36
C ARG A 165 -11.65 11.70 -11.08
N TYR A 166 -11.02 11.48 -9.92
CA TYR A 166 -9.93 12.33 -9.45
C TYR A 166 -8.55 11.75 -9.71
N ILE A 167 -8.41 10.43 -9.82
CA ILE A 167 -7.11 9.81 -10.14
C ILE A 167 -6.94 9.59 -11.65
N PHE A 168 -7.95 9.06 -12.34
CA PHE A 168 -7.79 8.54 -13.71
C PHE A 168 -8.34 9.44 -14.81
N ALA A 169 -9.21 10.40 -14.49
CA ALA A 169 -9.77 11.29 -15.50
C ALA A 169 -8.69 12.09 -16.24
N LYS A 170 -8.88 12.26 -17.56
CA LYS A 170 -7.92 12.96 -18.42
C LYS A 170 -7.61 14.36 -17.94
N ASP A 171 -8.62 15.15 -17.55
CA ASP A 171 -8.42 16.54 -17.09
C ASP A 171 -7.73 16.64 -15.71
N MET A 172 -7.66 15.55 -14.95
CA MET A 172 -6.91 15.47 -13.69
C MET A 172 -5.44 15.10 -13.89
N ASN A 173 -5.05 14.79 -15.13
CA ASN A 173 -3.68 14.40 -15.46
C ASN A 173 -3.09 15.30 -16.56
N ILE A 174 -3.88 15.62 -17.58
CA ILE A 174 -3.50 16.40 -18.76
C ILE A 174 -4.55 17.50 -18.94
N ASP A 175 -4.26 18.67 -18.40
CA ASP A 175 -5.06 19.88 -18.59
C ASP A 175 -4.18 21.02 -19.11
N PRO A 176 -4.20 21.30 -20.43
CA PRO A 176 -3.43 22.38 -21.02
C PRO A 176 -3.82 23.79 -20.51
N SER A 177 -4.99 23.94 -19.88
CA SER A 177 -5.45 25.22 -19.33
C SER A 177 -4.96 25.48 -17.91
N ALA A 178 -4.47 24.45 -17.22
CA ALA A 178 -3.98 24.57 -15.85
C ALA A 178 -2.61 25.27 -15.80
N LYS A 179 -2.42 26.15 -14.82
CA LYS A 179 -1.15 26.88 -14.59
C LYS A 179 0.03 25.92 -14.36
N LYS A 180 -0.24 24.79 -13.72
CA LYS A 180 0.67 23.67 -13.52
C LYS A 180 -0.03 22.40 -13.94
N LYS A 181 0.74 21.49 -14.53
CA LYS A 181 0.30 20.15 -14.91
C LYS A 181 -0.24 19.43 -13.67
N PRO A 182 -1.52 18.99 -13.65
CA PRO A 182 -2.11 18.39 -12.45
C PRO A 182 -1.42 17.08 -12.02
N ASP A 183 -1.23 16.15 -12.97
CA ASP A 183 -0.50 14.89 -12.81
C ASP A 183 -0.91 14.05 -11.60
N VAL A 184 -2.20 14.02 -11.27
CA VAL A 184 -2.70 13.40 -10.03
C VAL A 184 -2.37 11.89 -9.96
N PHE A 185 -2.40 11.17 -11.08
CA PHE A 185 -2.00 9.76 -11.14
C PHE A 185 -0.53 9.54 -10.74
N ASN A 186 0.39 10.40 -11.20
CA ASN A 186 1.78 10.33 -10.78
C ASN A 186 1.95 10.68 -9.30
N ARG A 187 1.20 11.66 -8.79
CA ARG A 187 1.19 11.98 -7.35
C ARG A 187 0.65 10.81 -6.52
N PHE A 188 -0.34 10.09 -7.03
CA PHE A 188 -0.94 8.91 -6.40
C PHE A 188 0.03 7.73 -6.26
N LEU A 189 0.96 7.59 -7.22
CA LEU A 189 2.05 6.62 -7.20
C LEU A 189 3.36 7.18 -6.60
N GLY A 190 3.36 8.44 -6.15
CA GLY A 190 4.50 9.11 -5.55
C GLY A 190 4.72 8.75 -4.08
N GLY A 191 5.83 9.19 -3.49
CA GLY A 191 6.06 9.11 -2.06
C GLY A 191 6.15 7.68 -1.56
N LEU A 192 6.84 6.79 -2.28
CA LEU A 192 6.78 5.35 -2.02
C LEU A 192 5.37 4.76 -2.08
N ILE A 193 4.53 5.28 -2.99
CA ILE A 193 3.20 4.75 -3.29
C ILE A 193 2.21 4.93 -2.12
N HIS A 194 2.50 5.84 -1.16
CA HIS A 194 1.70 5.99 0.05
C HIS A 194 0.24 6.41 -0.20
N PRO A 195 -0.08 7.35 -1.12
CA PRO A 195 -1.47 7.67 -1.40
C PRO A 195 -2.25 6.45 -1.90
N MET A 196 -1.64 5.65 -2.79
CA MET A 196 -2.24 4.39 -3.26
C MET A 196 -2.34 3.33 -2.16
N ILE A 197 -1.35 3.21 -1.26
CA ILE A 197 -1.42 2.30 -0.10
C ILE A 197 -2.61 2.71 0.78
N HIS A 198 -2.73 4.00 1.09
CA HIS A 198 -3.74 4.54 1.98
C HIS A 198 -5.15 4.35 1.40
N THR A 199 -5.37 4.73 0.14
CA THR A 199 -6.62 4.45 -0.57
C THR A 199 -6.86 2.94 -0.69
N GLY A 200 -5.81 2.13 -0.87
CA GLY A 200 -5.88 0.67 -0.96
C GLY A 200 -6.46 0.01 0.29
N TYR A 201 -6.04 0.44 1.48
CA TYR A 201 -6.67 0.04 2.74
C TYR A 201 -8.15 0.39 2.79
N GLY A 202 -8.52 1.58 2.30
CA GLY A 202 -9.91 2.02 2.21
C GLY A 202 -10.76 1.14 1.30
N LEU A 203 -10.23 0.74 0.14
CA LEU A 203 -10.91 -0.16 -0.80
C LEU A 203 -10.99 -1.60 -0.28
N GLU A 204 -9.92 -2.10 0.33
CA GLU A 204 -9.86 -3.46 0.85
C GLU A 204 -10.83 -3.68 2.02
N PHE A 205 -10.95 -2.69 2.90
CA PHE A 205 -11.72 -2.79 4.15
C PHE A 205 -13.03 -2.00 4.14
N CYS A 206 -13.43 -1.47 2.98
CA CYS A 206 -14.63 -0.65 2.80
C CYS A 206 -14.70 0.51 3.81
N LEU A 207 -13.60 1.27 3.93
CA LEU A 207 -13.46 2.41 4.83
C LEU A 207 -13.45 3.73 4.04
N PRO A 208 -14.60 4.44 3.90
CA PRO A 208 -14.67 5.68 3.14
C PRO A 208 -13.69 6.76 3.62
N GLY A 209 -13.45 6.84 4.94
CA GLY A 209 -12.49 7.79 5.54
C GLY A 209 -11.07 7.58 5.01
N MET A 210 -10.59 6.34 4.98
CA MET A 210 -9.29 6.00 4.40
C MET A 210 -9.22 6.34 2.91
N VAL A 211 -10.30 6.13 2.13
CA VAL A 211 -10.31 6.54 0.71
C VAL A 211 -10.17 8.07 0.60
N ALA A 212 -10.92 8.83 1.41
CA ALA A 212 -10.84 10.30 1.41
C ALA A 212 -9.44 10.80 1.78
N GLU A 213 -8.83 10.22 2.83
CA GLU A 213 -7.47 10.52 3.28
C GLU A 213 -6.44 10.25 2.19
N GLY A 214 -6.47 9.07 1.54
CA GLY A 214 -5.51 8.74 0.48
C GLY A 214 -5.66 9.58 -0.79
N LEU A 215 -6.89 9.97 -1.16
CA LEU A 215 -7.12 10.90 -2.28
C LEU A 215 -6.62 12.31 -1.94
N ALA A 216 -6.84 12.77 -0.70
CA ALA A 216 -6.31 14.04 -0.21
C ALA A 216 -4.77 14.03 -0.15
N GLU A 217 -4.18 12.92 0.30
CA GLU A 217 -2.74 12.68 0.31
C GLU A 217 -2.17 12.82 -1.11
N ALA A 218 -2.78 12.17 -2.11
CA ALA A 218 -2.38 12.28 -3.51
C ALA A 218 -2.43 13.73 -4.02
N ALA A 219 -3.46 14.49 -3.64
CA ALA A 219 -3.61 15.88 -4.08
C ALA A 219 -2.50 16.79 -3.52
N VAL A 220 -2.03 16.56 -2.30
CA VAL A 220 -0.99 17.37 -1.66
C VAL A 220 0.43 16.81 -1.80
N HIS A 221 0.56 15.57 -2.28
CA HIS A 221 1.84 14.97 -2.57
C HIS A 221 2.53 15.67 -3.75
N SER A 222 3.86 15.76 -3.74
CA SER A 222 4.60 16.32 -4.87
C SER A 222 4.60 15.35 -6.07
N ASP A 223 4.77 15.89 -7.27
CA ASP A 223 5.04 15.12 -8.49
C ASP A 223 6.53 14.74 -8.52
N GLU A 224 6.93 13.88 -7.58
CA GLU A 224 8.32 13.38 -7.43
C GLU A 224 8.89 12.74 -8.70
N SER A 225 8.01 12.35 -9.62
CA SER A 225 8.36 11.83 -10.93
C SER A 225 7.59 12.59 -12.00
N SER A 226 8.34 13.21 -12.92
CA SER A 226 7.80 13.66 -14.21
C SER A 226 7.66 12.51 -15.20
N ALA A 227 8.26 11.35 -14.90
CA ALA A 227 8.14 10.18 -15.72
C ALA A 227 6.70 9.68 -15.68
N ARG A 228 6.18 9.49 -16.88
CA ARG A 228 4.86 8.96 -17.11
C ARG A 228 4.99 7.69 -17.92
N ILE A 229 4.00 6.83 -17.77
CA ILE A 229 3.61 5.98 -18.90
C ILE A 229 3.32 6.95 -20.07
N PRO A 230 3.93 6.79 -21.26
CA PRO A 230 3.76 7.72 -22.38
C PRO A 230 2.30 8.14 -22.61
N ASP A 231 2.06 9.40 -23.00
CA ASP A 231 0.70 9.95 -23.11
C ASP A 231 -0.21 9.11 -24.05
N ASP A 232 0.40 8.39 -25.01
CA ASP A 232 -0.23 7.43 -25.93
C ASP A 232 -1.01 6.30 -25.22
N PHE A 233 -0.71 6.02 -23.94
CA PHE A 233 -1.42 5.01 -23.15
C PHE A 233 -2.76 5.49 -22.58
N PHE A 234 -3.00 6.81 -22.52
CA PHE A 234 -4.31 7.38 -22.19
C PHE A 234 -5.30 7.34 -23.38
N HIS A 235 -4.88 6.80 -24.53
CA HIS A 235 -5.71 6.62 -25.71
C HIS A 235 -6.37 5.23 -25.74
N TYR A 236 -7.11 4.86 -24.70
CA TYR A 236 -8.01 3.71 -24.77
C TYR A 236 -9.39 4.13 -25.32
N GLY A 237 -9.82 3.54 -26.44
CA GLY A 237 -11.06 3.84 -27.16
C GLY A 237 -12.36 3.27 -26.55
N GLY A 238 -12.31 2.75 -25.32
CA GLY A 238 -13.44 2.11 -24.66
C GLY A 238 -14.30 3.09 -23.85
N LYS A 239 -15.57 3.26 -24.22
CA LYS A 239 -16.56 4.02 -23.45
C LYS A 239 -16.95 3.26 -22.17
N ALA A 240 -16.36 3.58 -21.01
CA ALA A 240 -16.88 3.10 -19.73
C ALA A 240 -18.20 3.81 -19.40
N LYS A 241 -19.25 3.05 -19.01
CA LYS A 241 -20.56 3.59 -18.61
C LYS A 241 -20.86 3.23 -17.14
N GLY A 242 -20.58 4.15 -16.22
CA GLY A 242 -21.26 4.30 -14.92
C GLY A 242 -21.22 3.14 -13.90
N VAL A 243 -21.91 3.38 -12.76
CA VAL A 243 -21.98 2.52 -11.56
C VAL A 243 -22.59 1.13 -11.80
N GLU A 244 -23.45 0.99 -12.83
CA GLU A 244 -24.02 -0.31 -13.22
C GLU A 244 -22.95 -1.30 -13.71
N ASP A 245 -21.83 -0.80 -14.24
CA ASP A 245 -20.71 -1.61 -14.70
C ASP A 245 -19.98 -2.26 -13.51
N THR A 246 -19.76 -1.53 -12.40
CA THR A 246 -19.08 -2.03 -11.19
C THR A 246 -19.76 -3.25 -10.55
N LEU A 247 -21.09 -3.22 -10.43
CA LEU A 247 -21.86 -4.35 -9.88
C LEU A 247 -21.85 -5.57 -10.81
N SER A 248 -21.88 -5.36 -12.13
CA SER A 248 -21.77 -6.43 -13.12
C SER A 248 -20.35 -7.06 -13.12
N ARG A 249 -19.32 -6.25 -12.88
CA ARG A 249 -17.93 -6.69 -12.75
C ARG A 249 -17.67 -7.49 -11.51
N LEU A 250 -18.15 -7.04 -10.34
CA LEU A 250 -18.08 -7.83 -9.11
C LEU A 250 -18.68 -9.22 -9.31
N LYS A 251 -19.81 -9.32 -10.03
CA LYS A 251 -20.41 -10.61 -10.42
C LYS A 251 -19.52 -11.43 -11.35
N SER A 252 -18.84 -10.81 -12.32
CA SER A 252 -17.89 -11.50 -13.21
C SER A 252 -16.65 -12.02 -12.47
N LEU A 253 -16.07 -11.20 -11.59
CA LEU A 253 -14.92 -11.52 -10.73
C LEU A 253 -15.24 -12.63 -9.71
N LEU A 254 -16.49 -12.71 -9.26
CA LEU A 254 -16.99 -13.77 -8.39
C LEU A 254 -16.99 -15.15 -9.07
N ILE A 255 -17.28 -15.19 -10.38
CA ILE A 255 -17.42 -16.41 -11.18
C ILE A 255 -16.05 -16.94 -11.65
N THR A 256 -15.05 -16.07 -11.80
CA THR A 256 -13.67 -16.51 -12.06
C THR A 256 -13.10 -17.18 -10.81
N SER A 257 -13.38 -18.47 -10.64
CA SER A 257 -12.60 -19.37 -9.81
C SER A 257 -11.15 -19.32 -10.23
N HIS A 258 -10.27 -19.26 -9.23
CA HIS A 258 -8.84 -19.48 -9.35
C HIS A 258 -8.64 -20.89 -9.94
N GLU A 259 -8.61 -21.00 -11.27
CA GLU A 259 -7.96 -22.13 -11.91
C GLU A 259 -6.46 -21.83 -11.76
N PRO A 260 -5.66 -22.79 -11.23
CA PRO A 260 -4.22 -22.62 -11.11
C PRO A 260 -3.61 -22.18 -12.46
N SER A 261 -2.67 -21.24 -12.41
CA SER A 261 -1.90 -20.77 -13.57
C SER A 261 -1.34 -21.95 -14.41
N ALA A 262 -1.04 -23.08 -13.75
CA ALA A 262 -0.64 -24.36 -14.34
C ALA A 262 -1.48 -24.88 -15.53
N LYS A 263 -2.71 -24.39 -15.77
CA LYS A 263 -3.51 -24.75 -16.95
C LYS A 263 -3.72 -23.63 -17.97
N LEU A 264 -3.29 -22.40 -17.67
CA LEU A 264 -3.25 -21.35 -18.68
C LEU A 264 -2.03 -21.61 -19.58
N SER A 265 -2.30 -22.33 -20.66
CA SER A 265 -1.62 -22.25 -21.96
C SER A 265 -0.79 -20.98 -22.10
N THR A 266 0.41 -21.07 -22.68
CA THR A 266 1.32 -20.03 -23.19
C THR A 266 0.63 -18.86 -23.92
N THR A 267 -0.20 -18.07 -23.25
CA THR A 267 -1.04 -17.06 -23.91
C THR A 267 -0.18 -15.86 -24.27
N ASN A 268 0.34 -15.86 -25.50
CA ASN A 268 0.71 -14.77 -26.42
C ASN A 268 1.21 -13.40 -25.89
N GLY A 269 1.55 -13.24 -24.61
CA GLY A 269 1.90 -11.97 -23.99
C GLY A 269 3.09 -12.11 -23.05
N VAL A 270 3.87 -11.03 -22.95
CA VAL A 270 5.10 -11.00 -22.16
C VAL A 270 4.78 -11.09 -20.66
N HIS A 271 5.51 -11.95 -19.96
CA HIS A 271 5.46 -12.12 -18.51
C HIS A 271 6.35 -11.06 -17.83
N ALA A 272 5.99 -10.60 -16.63
CA ALA A 272 6.78 -9.60 -15.89
C ALA A 272 8.25 -10.03 -15.68
N PHE A 273 8.52 -11.32 -15.48
CA PHE A 273 9.89 -11.84 -15.36
C PHE A 273 10.74 -11.69 -16.63
N THR A 274 10.13 -11.80 -17.82
CA THR A 274 10.83 -11.49 -19.08
C THR A 274 11.26 -10.02 -19.11
N VAL A 275 10.43 -9.11 -18.58
CA VAL A 275 10.79 -7.70 -18.44
C VAL A 275 11.93 -7.52 -17.42
N LEU A 276 11.90 -8.23 -16.28
CA LEU A 276 13.00 -8.18 -15.30
C LEU A 276 14.32 -8.64 -15.93
N LYS A 277 14.30 -9.69 -16.75
CA LYS A 277 15.48 -10.16 -17.47
C LYS A 277 16.03 -9.10 -18.43
N ARG A 278 15.16 -8.47 -19.24
CA ARG A 278 15.56 -7.38 -20.14
C ARG A 278 16.16 -6.20 -19.37
N VAL A 279 15.55 -5.85 -18.24
CA VAL A 279 16.05 -4.82 -17.35
C VAL A 279 17.40 -5.21 -16.78
N LEU A 280 17.64 -6.46 -16.35
CA LEU A 280 18.95 -6.94 -15.86
C LEU A 280 20.05 -6.89 -16.93
N ASP A 281 19.70 -7.24 -18.17
CA ASP A 281 20.63 -7.27 -19.29
C ASP A 281 21.02 -5.88 -19.80
N ASP A 282 20.19 -4.87 -19.54
CA ASP A 282 20.45 -3.50 -20.00
C ASP A 282 21.59 -2.86 -19.18
N PRO A 283 22.75 -2.56 -19.79
CA PRO A 283 23.86 -1.95 -19.08
C PRO A 283 23.58 -0.51 -18.65
N GLU A 284 22.71 0.23 -19.33
CA GLU A 284 22.36 1.61 -18.95
C GLU A 284 21.62 1.65 -17.61
N LEU A 285 20.72 0.68 -17.39
CA LEU A 285 19.98 0.53 -16.14
C LEU A 285 20.83 -0.04 -14.99
N GLY A 286 22.10 -0.36 -15.25
CA GLY A 286 23.09 -0.74 -14.23
C GLY A 286 23.98 0.42 -13.76
N LYS A 287 23.87 1.60 -14.36
CA LYS A 287 24.67 2.80 -14.07
C LYS A 287 23.92 3.75 -13.13
N VAL A 288 23.45 3.23 -11.99
CA VAL A 288 22.76 4.04 -10.98
C VAL A 288 23.69 4.26 -9.80
N GLU A 289 23.81 5.52 -9.40
CA GLU A 289 24.64 5.95 -8.25
C GLU A 289 23.77 6.12 -7.01
N ASP A 290 24.38 5.93 -5.83
CA ASP A 290 23.74 6.29 -4.57
C ASP A 290 23.72 7.81 -4.43
N THR A 291 22.55 8.41 -4.54
CA THR A 291 22.38 9.86 -4.35
C THR A 291 22.02 10.22 -2.90
N GLU A 292 21.98 9.24 -1.98
CA GLU A 292 21.49 9.31 -0.59
C GLU A 292 20.00 9.69 -0.45
N SER A 293 19.57 10.72 -1.18
CA SER A 293 18.20 11.22 -1.28
C SER A 293 17.80 11.41 -2.75
N GLY A 294 16.51 11.32 -3.06
CA GLY A 294 16.00 11.57 -4.42
C GLY A 294 16.39 10.52 -5.48
N MET A 295 16.98 9.38 -5.08
CA MET A 295 17.43 8.31 -5.99
C MET A 295 16.36 7.85 -6.97
N PHE A 296 15.11 7.72 -6.50
CA PHE A 296 13.98 7.38 -7.36
C PHE A 296 13.68 8.49 -8.37
N GLN A 297 13.56 9.74 -7.92
CA GLN A 297 13.32 10.87 -8.82
C GLN A 297 14.41 10.96 -9.90
N ARG A 298 15.68 10.82 -9.52
CA ARG A 298 16.80 10.83 -10.46
C ARG A 298 16.70 9.68 -11.46
N THR A 299 16.47 8.47 -10.97
CA THR A 299 16.28 7.27 -11.81
C THR A 299 15.13 7.45 -12.79
N MET A 300 14.01 8.00 -12.34
CA MET A 300 12.85 8.21 -13.21
C MET A 300 13.10 9.30 -14.25
N ILE A 301 13.83 10.37 -13.92
CA ILE A 301 14.25 11.39 -14.90
C ILE A 301 15.15 10.78 -15.98
N ASP A 302 16.14 9.98 -15.58
CA ASP A 302 17.19 9.49 -16.49
C ASP A 302 16.77 8.25 -17.27
N HIS A 303 15.94 7.38 -16.68
CA HIS A 303 15.76 6.01 -17.16
C HIS A 303 14.31 5.59 -17.41
N ALA A 304 13.30 6.40 -17.07
CA ALA A 304 11.92 5.93 -17.19
C ALA A 304 11.48 5.61 -18.63
N ALA A 305 11.99 6.34 -19.63
CA ALA A 305 11.71 6.03 -21.03
C ALA A 305 12.28 4.66 -21.45
N VAL A 306 13.46 4.31 -20.93
CA VAL A 306 14.09 3.01 -21.16
C VAL A 306 13.31 1.90 -20.46
N LEU A 307 12.92 2.12 -19.19
CA LEU A 307 12.06 1.18 -18.45
C LEU A 307 10.72 0.95 -19.15
N ALA A 308 10.04 2.02 -19.58
CA ALA A 308 8.78 1.95 -20.30
C ALA A 308 8.92 1.18 -21.62
N LYS A 309 10.05 1.30 -22.31
CA LYS A 309 10.36 0.53 -23.52
C LYS A 309 10.51 -0.97 -23.22
N HIS A 310 11.17 -1.35 -22.13
CA HIS A 310 11.35 -2.77 -21.76
C HIS A 310 10.05 -3.49 -21.43
N MET A 311 9.07 -2.75 -20.92
CA MET A 311 7.75 -3.28 -20.55
C MET A 311 6.65 -2.95 -21.56
N SER A 312 6.97 -2.42 -22.75
CA SER A 312 5.95 -1.91 -23.68
C SER A 312 4.99 -2.98 -24.19
N ASP A 313 5.47 -4.22 -24.30
CA ASP A 313 4.75 -5.43 -24.72
C ASP A 313 4.18 -6.25 -23.55
N TRP A 314 4.42 -5.80 -22.31
CA TRP A 314 3.68 -6.26 -21.13
C TRP A 314 2.30 -5.60 -21.12
N HIS A 315 1.39 -6.16 -21.93
CA HIS A 315 0.03 -5.67 -22.07
C HIS A 315 -0.87 -6.14 -20.93
N VAL A 316 -1.83 -5.30 -20.55
CA VAL A 316 -2.90 -5.61 -19.59
C VAL A 316 -4.23 -5.42 -20.32
N ASP A 317 -5.00 -6.48 -20.49
CA ASP A 317 -6.38 -6.40 -20.99
C ASP A 317 -7.34 -6.24 -19.82
N GLY A 318 -7.63 -4.98 -19.46
CA GLY A 318 -8.58 -4.66 -18.38
C GLY A 318 -10.02 -5.14 -18.65
N THR A 319 -10.36 -5.52 -19.89
CA THR A 319 -11.68 -6.06 -20.21
C THR A 319 -11.78 -7.55 -19.94
N ASN A 320 -10.65 -8.21 -19.69
CA ASN A 320 -10.54 -9.61 -19.35
C ASN A 320 -10.15 -9.78 -17.87
N PRO A 321 -11.11 -10.08 -16.97
CA PRO A 321 -10.84 -10.27 -15.55
C PRO A 321 -9.79 -11.33 -15.22
N ARG A 322 -9.61 -12.34 -16.09
CA ARG A 322 -8.57 -13.36 -15.91
C ARG A 322 -7.19 -12.81 -16.23
N ASP A 323 -7.08 -11.94 -17.25
CA ASP A 323 -5.82 -11.29 -17.57
C ASP A 323 -5.42 -10.33 -16.45
N VAL A 324 -6.35 -9.51 -15.96
CA VAL A 324 -6.14 -8.64 -14.80
C VAL A 324 -5.66 -9.43 -13.58
N ALA A 325 -6.33 -10.54 -13.25
CA ALA A 325 -5.95 -11.42 -12.15
C ALA A 325 -4.52 -11.98 -12.32
N ARG A 326 -4.19 -12.44 -13.53
CA ARG A 326 -2.85 -12.92 -13.89
C ARG A 326 -1.80 -11.81 -13.76
N LYS A 327 -2.07 -10.61 -14.24
CA LYS A 327 -1.14 -9.47 -14.15
C LYS A 327 -0.93 -9.00 -12.71
N ILE A 328 -1.94 -9.12 -11.86
CA ILE A 328 -1.79 -8.91 -10.41
C ILE A 328 -0.88 -9.98 -9.81
N GLU A 329 -1.07 -11.26 -10.14
CA GLU A 329 -0.20 -12.34 -9.69
C GLU A 329 1.27 -12.11 -10.12
N GLU A 330 1.50 -11.78 -11.39
CA GLU A 330 2.84 -11.46 -11.91
C GLU A 330 3.53 -10.35 -11.09
N LEU A 331 2.79 -9.31 -10.70
CA LEU A 331 3.30 -8.21 -9.88
C LEU A 331 3.56 -8.62 -8.43
N SER A 332 2.69 -9.44 -7.84
CA SER A 332 2.90 -9.98 -6.49
C SER A 332 4.17 -10.82 -6.41
N TRP A 333 4.39 -11.72 -7.37
CA TRP A 333 5.61 -12.52 -7.47
C TRP A 333 6.84 -11.67 -7.74
N THR A 334 6.75 -10.72 -8.69
CA THR A 334 7.85 -9.82 -9.03
C THR A 334 8.33 -9.04 -7.82
N ASN A 335 7.43 -8.41 -7.06
CA ASN A 335 7.79 -7.60 -5.92
C ASN A 335 8.29 -8.46 -4.73
N ALA A 336 7.69 -9.64 -4.51
CA ALA A 336 8.18 -10.58 -3.49
C ALA A 336 9.60 -11.10 -3.83
N MET A 337 9.89 -11.33 -5.10
CA MET A 337 11.22 -11.75 -5.56
C MET A 337 12.26 -10.62 -5.46
N ILE A 338 11.91 -9.40 -5.89
CA ILE A 338 12.78 -8.21 -5.74
C ILE A 338 13.17 -8.01 -4.27
N TYR A 339 12.21 -8.16 -3.35
CA TYR A 339 12.48 -8.04 -1.91
C TYR A 339 13.23 -9.25 -1.34
N GLY A 340 12.68 -10.46 -1.48
CA GLY A 340 13.18 -11.67 -0.82
C GLY A 340 14.45 -12.22 -1.44
N VAL A 341 14.49 -12.37 -2.77
CA VAL A 341 15.68 -12.88 -3.47
C VAL A 341 16.70 -11.76 -3.61
N GLY A 342 16.29 -10.56 -3.99
CA GLY A 342 17.19 -9.41 -4.15
C GLY A 342 17.83 -8.94 -2.84
N GLY A 343 17.14 -9.10 -1.70
CA GLY A 343 17.69 -8.84 -0.36
C GLY A 343 18.62 -9.93 0.16
N TRP A 344 18.68 -11.09 -0.50
CA TRP A 344 19.52 -12.21 -0.09
C TRP A 344 20.86 -12.22 -0.84
N ALA A 345 21.92 -12.57 -0.13
CA ALA A 345 23.21 -12.88 -0.72
C ALA A 345 23.90 -13.95 0.10
N LYS A 346 24.63 -14.83 -0.57
CA LYS A 346 25.42 -15.88 0.08
C LYS A 346 26.39 -15.29 1.10
N ASP A 347 26.43 -15.89 2.28
CA ASP A 347 27.32 -15.53 3.40
C ASP A 347 27.16 -14.08 3.91
N LYS A 348 26.04 -13.42 3.62
CA LYS A 348 25.68 -12.10 4.15
C LYS A 348 24.39 -12.15 4.97
N HIS A 349 24.22 -11.18 5.86
CA HIS A 349 22.92 -10.95 6.48
C HIS A 349 21.90 -10.53 5.41
N PHE A 350 20.66 -10.98 5.57
CA PHE A 350 19.56 -10.57 4.71
C PHE A 350 19.36 -9.05 4.80
N ASN A 351 19.34 -8.37 3.65
CA ASN A 351 19.03 -6.95 3.55
C ASN A 351 17.51 -6.80 3.47
N ALA A 352 16.88 -6.42 4.58
CA ALA A 352 15.47 -6.07 4.62
C ALA A 352 15.30 -4.63 4.08
N ASP A 353 15.45 -4.46 2.76
CA ASP A 353 15.46 -3.14 2.12
C ASP A 353 14.12 -2.43 2.32
N PHE A 354 14.19 -1.23 2.90
CA PHE A 354 13.04 -0.41 3.24
C PHE A 354 12.15 -0.11 2.03
N PHE A 355 12.74 0.10 0.85
CA PHE A 355 12.03 0.53 -0.34
C PHE A 355 11.39 -0.65 -1.08
N HIS A 356 12.11 -1.77 -1.22
CA HIS A 356 11.56 -2.99 -1.83
C HIS A 356 10.44 -3.62 -0.99
N MET A 357 10.51 -3.56 0.34
CA MET A 357 9.40 -3.99 1.19
C MET A 357 8.11 -3.20 0.88
N HIS A 358 8.19 -1.90 0.55
CA HIS A 358 7.01 -1.11 0.18
C HIS A 358 6.36 -1.62 -1.11
N LEU A 359 7.12 -2.21 -2.03
CA LEU A 359 6.57 -2.85 -3.22
C LEU A 359 5.77 -4.12 -2.87
N VAL A 360 6.18 -4.86 -1.85
CA VAL A 360 5.43 -6.03 -1.36
C VAL A 360 4.17 -5.58 -0.61
N THR A 361 4.29 -4.60 0.30
CA THR A 361 3.16 -4.13 1.11
C THR A 361 2.10 -3.40 0.29
N SER A 362 2.48 -2.71 -0.80
CA SER A 362 1.55 -2.01 -1.68
C SER A 362 0.86 -2.92 -2.72
N SER A 363 1.55 -3.96 -3.20
CA SER A 363 1.01 -4.85 -4.25
C SER A 363 -0.23 -5.62 -3.79
N ILE A 364 -0.37 -5.81 -2.47
CA ILE A 364 -1.50 -6.51 -1.86
C ILE A 364 -2.85 -5.85 -2.19
N PHE A 365 -2.86 -4.53 -2.44
CA PHE A 365 -4.06 -3.75 -2.69
C PHE A 365 -4.50 -3.75 -4.16
N LEU A 366 -3.69 -4.26 -5.10
CA LEU A 366 -4.02 -4.24 -6.54
C LEU A 366 -5.34 -4.96 -6.84
N ALA A 367 -5.62 -6.06 -6.14
CA ALA A 367 -6.90 -6.75 -6.23
C ALA A 367 -8.08 -5.90 -5.74
N ALA A 368 -7.89 -5.14 -4.67
CA ALA A 368 -8.91 -4.22 -4.18
C ALA A 368 -9.20 -3.14 -5.23
N TYR A 369 -8.18 -2.52 -5.83
CA TYR A 369 -8.39 -1.57 -6.92
C TYR A 369 -9.12 -2.19 -8.12
N ALA A 370 -8.74 -3.39 -8.56
CA ALA A 370 -9.40 -4.06 -9.66
C ALA A 370 -10.91 -4.28 -9.43
N ALA A 371 -11.35 -4.44 -8.18
CA ALA A 371 -12.76 -4.56 -7.85
C ALA A 371 -13.57 -3.25 -8.03
N TYR A 372 -12.92 -2.08 -8.00
CA TYR A 372 -13.57 -0.77 -8.10
C TYR A 372 -13.36 -0.07 -9.44
N LEU A 373 -12.27 -0.38 -10.14
CA LEU A 373 -11.86 0.33 -11.35
C LEU A 373 -12.48 -0.23 -12.64
N THR A 374 -12.66 0.65 -13.61
CA THR A 374 -12.96 0.39 -15.02
C THR A 374 -11.77 -0.29 -15.72
N PRO A 375 -11.97 -0.92 -16.90
CA PRO A 375 -10.93 -1.67 -17.60
C PRO A 375 -9.71 -0.79 -17.92
N SER A 376 -9.97 0.42 -18.41
CA SER A 376 -8.92 1.37 -18.73
C SER A 376 -8.15 1.75 -17.48
N SER A 377 -8.83 2.08 -16.38
CA SER A 377 -8.15 2.49 -15.15
C SER A 377 -7.37 1.34 -14.49
N GLN A 378 -7.85 0.09 -14.62
CA GLN A 378 -7.09 -1.11 -14.24
C GLN A 378 -5.79 -1.24 -15.05
N GLU A 379 -5.86 -1.10 -16.38
CA GLU A 379 -4.67 -1.12 -17.24
C GLU A 379 -3.66 -0.03 -16.82
N HIS A 380 -4.13 1.21 -16.65
CA HIS A 380 -3.27 2.33 -16.26
C HIS A 380 -2.60 2.07 -14.91
N LEU A 381 -3.38 1.63 -13.92
CA LEU A 381 -2.85 1.33 -12.59
C LEU A 381 -1.80 0.23 -12.64
N LEU A 382 -2.09 -0.92 -13.26
CA LEU A 382 -1.18 -2.07 -13.26
C LEU A 382 0.12 -1.76 -14.00
N ARG A 383 0.04 -1.06 -15.14
CA ARG A 383 1.23 -0.66 -15.91
C ARG A 383 2.03 0.42 -15.20
N GLY A 384 1.38 1.41 -14.59
CA GLY A 384 2.04 2.47 -13.83
C GLY A 384 2.72 1.92 -12.59
N TYR A 385 2.03 1.03 -11.88
CA TYR A 385 2.57 0.33 -10.72
C TYR A 385 3.78 -0.53 -11.09
N PHE A 386 3.75 -1.24 -12.23
CA PHE A 386 4.91 -2.01 -12.68
C PHE A 386 6.11 -1.10 -13.01
N LEU A 387 5.88 0.00 -13.72
CA LEU A 387 6.92 0.97 -14.04
C LEU A 387 7.56 1.56 -12.77
N VAL A 388 6.75 1.89 -11.75
CA VAL A 388 7.25 2.37 -10.45
C VAL A 388 8.00 1.29 -9.68
N SER A 389 7.55 0.03 -9.75
CA SER A 389 8.24 -1.11 -9.13
C SER A 389 9.63 -1.32 -9.75
N LEU A 390 9.73 -1.26 -11.09
CA LEU A 390 11.00 -1.31 -11.81
C LEU A 390 11.88 -0.09 -11.49
N GLY A 391 11.28 1.10 -11.40
CA GLY A 391 11.96 2.34 -11.05
C GLY A 391 12.60 2.29 -9.67
N TRP A 392 11.89 1.78 -8.66
CA TRP A 392 12.46 1.54 -7.34
C TRP A 392 13.52 0.45 -7.35
N TRP A 393 13.29 -0.66 -8.04
CA TRP A 393 14.30 -1.72 -8.12
C TRP A 393 15.61 -1.22 -8.73
N VAL A 394 15.53 -0.46 -9.82
CA VAL A 394 16.69 0.15 -10.47
C VAL A 394 17.31 1.26 -9.63
N SER A 395 16.51 2.12 -8.99
CA SER A 395 17.03 3.20 -8.16
C SER A 395 17.81 2.70 -6.95
N ARG A 396 17.53 1.48 -6.50
CA ARG A 396 18.24 0.79 -5.42
C ARG A 396 19.44 -0.02 -5.91
N GLY A 397 19.86 0.13 -7.16
CA GLY A 397 21.02 -0.55 -7.73
C GLY A 397 20.72 -1.90 -8.40
N ARG A 398 19.43 -2.24 -8.58
CA ARG A 398 18.97 -3.44 -9.30
C ARG A 398 19.71 -4.71 -8.84
N PRO A 399 19.54 -5.13 -7.56
CA PRO A 399 20.18 -6.34 -7.07
C PRO A 399 19.89 -7.53 -7.97
N ASN A 400 20.91 -8.37 -8.19
CA ASN A 400 20.77 -9.60 -8.95
C ASN A 400 19.80 -10.56 -8.25
N LEU A 401 19.09 -11.37 -9.03
CA LEU A 401 18.10 -12.32 -8.52
C LEU A 401 18.69 -13.74 -8.57
N ASP A 402 19.57 -14.09 -7.63
CA ASP A 402 20.11 -15.44 -7.50
C ASP A 402 19.08 -16.39 -6.85
N ILE A 403 18.07 -16.76 -7.64
CA ILE A 403 16.95 -17.61 -7.19
C ILE A 403 17.48 -18.97 -6.72
N LYS A 404 18.42 -19.55 -7.46
CA LYS A 404 19.02 -20.84 -7.11
C LYS A 404 19.71 -20.78 -5.75
N GLY A 405 20.61 -19.81 -5.55
CA GLY A 405 21.32 -19.65 -4.28
C GLY A 405 20.37 -19.39 -3.10
N PHE A 406 19.33 -18.58 -3.32
CA PHE A 406 18.28 -18.34 -2.32
C PHE A 406 17.60 -19.65 -1.90
N TYR A 407 17.19 -20.48 -2.85
CA TYR A 407 16.49 -21.74 -2.56
C TYR A 407 17.39 -22.81 -1.93
N GLU A 408 18.67 -22.85 -2.30
CA GLU A 408 19.66 -23.79 -1.74
C GLU A 408 20.00 -23.50 -0.28
N THR A 409 19.88 -22.26 0.18
CA THR A 409 20.40 -21.83 1.49
C THR A 409 19.34 -21.36 2.48
N THR A 410 18.15 -21.01 2.01
CA THR A 410 17.04 -20.61 2.88
C THR A 410 16.17 -21.82 3.25
N SER A 411 15.31 -21.66 4.25
CA SER A 411 14.40 -22.71 4.71
C SER A 411 12.95 -22.32 4.45
N ALA A 412 12.16 -23.24 3.88
CA ALA A 412 10.71 -23.14 3.82
C ALA A 412 10.04 -23.38 5.18
N HIS A 413 10.83 -23.71 6.21
CA HIS A 413 10.38 -23.93 7.57
C HIS A 413 11.28 -23.14 8.55
N PRO A 414 11.14 -21.79 8.58
CA PRO A 414 11.85 -20.96 9.55
C PRO A 414 11.61 -21.46 10.97
N LYS A 415 12.69 -21.55 11.74
CA LYS A 415 12.64 -22.05 13.11
C LYS A 415 12.44 -20.88 14.07
N PRO A 416 11.48 -20.96 15.02
CA PRO A 416 11.45 -20.03 16.14
C PRO A 416 12.73 -20.17 16.96
N SER A 417 13.12 -19.08 17.61
CA SER A 417 14.21 -19.04 18.59
C SER A 417 13.65 -19.11 20.01
N GLY A 418 14.55 -19.09 21.00
CA GLY A 418 14.18 -19.06 22.41
C GLY A 418 13.68 -20.39 22.97
N ALA A 419 12.92 -20.31 24.06
CA ALA A 419 12.38 -21.47 24.77
C ALA A 419 11.23 -22.10 23.97
N LEU A 420 11.45 -23.34 23.53
CA LEU A 420 10.46 -24.10 22.77
C LEU A 420 9.58 -24.96 23.68
N PRO A 421 8.30 -25.19 23.34
CA PRO A 421 7.44 -26.06 24.13
C PRO A 421 7.97 -27.50 24.16
N THR A 422 7.77 -28.18 25.29
CA THR A 422 8.05 -29.61 25.44
C THR A 422 6.82 -30.42 25.04
N PRO A 423 6.83 -31.16 23.91
CA PRO A 423 5.67 -31.94 23.50
C PRO A 423 5.35 -33.07 24.48
N ASN A 424 4.06 -33.32 24.72
CA ASN A 424 3.62 -34.48 25.49
C ASN A 424 3.98 -35.79 24.75
N LYS A 425 4.22 -36.88 25.47
CA LYS A 425 4.48 -38.21 24.88
C LYS A 425 3.36 -38.71 23.95
N LYS A 426 2.14 -38.18 24.07
CA LYS A 426 0.99 -38.47 23.20
C LYS A 426 0.91 -37.59 21.94
N ALA A 427 1.84 -36.64 21.75
CA ALA A 427 1.90 -35.85 20.53
C ALA A 427 2.27 -36.72 19.32
N LEU A 428 1.91 -36.26 18.11
CA LEU A 428 2.29 -36.92 16.87
C LEU A 428 3.81 -37.02 16.74
N SER A 429 4.31 -38.09 16.12
CA SER A 429 5.74 -38.37 15.93
C SER A 429 6.11 -38.37 14.45
N PRO A 430 6.24 -37.18 13.80
CA PRO A 430 6.71 -37.06 12.43
C PRO A 430 8.19 -37.45 12.31
N SER A 431 8.65 -37.64 11.08
CA SER A 431 10.06 -37.95 10.77
C SER A 431 11.03 -36.84 11.18
N ASP A 432 10.58 -35.58 11.16
CA ASP A 432 11.31 -34.44 11.72
C ASP A 432 10.65 -34.00 13.03
N PRO A 433 11.23 -34.35 14.20
CA PRO A 433 10.68 -33.99 15.51
C PRO A 433 10.51 -32.48 15.72
N ALA A 434 11.26 -31.63 15.00
CA ALA A 434 11.11 -30.18 15.10
C ALA A 434 9.72 -29.70 14.65
N LYS A 435 9.06 -30.46 13.75
CA LYS A 435 7.70 -30.16 13.27
C LYS A 435 6.61 -30.44 14.31
N VAL A 436 6.92 -31.11 15.42
CA VAL A 436 5.97 -31.23 16.55
C VAL A 436 5.94 -29.93 17.35
N VAL A 437 7.10 -29.28 17.46
CA VAL A 437 7.30 -28.06 18.22
C VAL A 437 6.83 -26.84 17.42
N ASN A 438 7.10 -26.83 16.12
CA ASN A 438 6.64 -25.82 15.18
C ASN A 438 5.85 -26.48 14.03
N PRO A 439 4.57 -26.84 14.24
CA PRO A 439 3.80 -27.55 13.22
C PRO A 439 3.42 -26.69 12.01
N ASN A 440 3.42 -25.36 12.16
CA ASN A 440 3.13 -24.43 11.08
C ASN A 440 4.10 -23.25 11.15
N ALA A 441 4.95 -23.13 10.13
CA ALA A 441 6.01 -22.13 10.06
C ALA A 441 5.51 -20.68 10.07
N TRP A 442 4.27 -20.42 9.67
CA TRP A 442 3.70 -19.07 9.69
C TRP A 442 3.32 -18.61 11.10
N LEU A 443 2.95 -19.52 12.01
CA LEU A 443 2.44 -19.12 13.32
C LEU A 443 3.47 -18.33 14.13
N PRO A 444 4.72 -18.80 14.32
CA PRO A 444 5.70 -18.00 15.06
C PRO A 444 6.03 -16.67 14.38
N VAL A 445 6.04 -16.64 13.05
CA VAL A 445 6.29 -15.42 12.28
C VAL A 445 5.19 -14.37 12.54
N ILE A 446 3.92 -14.78 12.54
CA ILE A 446 2.82 -13.86 12.81
C ILE A 446 2.76 -13.48 14.30
N GLU A 447 2.98 -14.43 15.20
CA GLU A 447 2.96 -14.19 16.65
C GLU A 447 4.01 -13.15 17.08
N THR A 448 5.23 -13.23 16.55
CA THR A 448 6.28 -12.23 16.84
C THR A 448 6.00 -10.89 16.17
N CYS A 449 5.41 -10.94 14.97
CA CYS A 449 5.09 -9.75 14.19
C CYS A 449 4.04 -8.84 14.85
N VAL A 450 2.95 -9.39 15.39
CA VAL A 450 1.83 -8.58 15.92
C VAL A 450 2.14 -7.89 17.24
N VAL A 451 3.24 -8.25 17.89
CA VAL A 451 3.75 -7.59 19.11
C VAL A 451 4.99 -6.74 18.85
N HIS A 452 5.44 -6.65 17.60
CA HIS A 452 6.63 -5.91 17.23
C HIS A 452 6.35 -4.39 17.20
N ALA A 453 7.33 -3.58 17.63
CA ALA A 453 7.19 -2.13 17.71
C ALA A 453 7.18 -1.46 16.32
N ASP A 454 7.99 -1.97 15.39
CA ASP A 454 8.03 -1.51 14.00
C ASP A 454 6.67 -1.65 13.29
N ASP A 455 6.21 -0.58 12.67
CA ASP A 455 4.90 -0.50 12.03
C ASP A 455 4.85 -1.15 10.64
N HIS A 456 6.01 -1.33 9.99
CA HIS A 456 6.13 -1.89 8.66
C HIS A 456 6.08 -3.41 8.65
N LEU A 457 6.59 -4.06 9.70
CA LEU A 457 6.63 -5.51 9.83
C LEU A 457 5.24 -6.17 9.68
N PRO A 458 4.17 -5.74 10.38
CA PRO A 458 2.83 -6.33 10.19
C PRO A 458 2.26 -6.11 8.80
N LYS A 459 2.59 -4.99 8.14
CA LYS A 459 2.17 -4.75 6.74
C LYS A 459 2.82 -5.78 5.81
N LEU A 460 4.13 -6.02 5.97
CA LEU A 460 4.89 -6.95 5.13
C LEU A 460 4.51 -8.41 5.38
N GLN A 461 4.47 -8.84 6.64
CA GLN A 461 4.16 -10.24 6.97
C GLN A 461 2.73 -10.61 6.55
N ARG A 462 1.78 -9.67 6.69
CA ARG A 462 0.43 -9.81 6.16
C ARG A 462 0.41 -10.05 4.65
N ALA A 463 1.18 -9.28 3.88
CA ALA A 463 1.24 -9.43 2.42
C ALA A 463 1.86 -10.77 2.00
N LEU A 464 3.00 -11.14 2.59
CA LEU A 464 3.65 -12.42 2.30
C LEU A 464 2.76 -13.62 2.69
N ALA A 465 2.09 -13.55 3.84
CA ALA A 465 1.15 -14.57 4.28
C ALA A 465 -0.06 -14.70 3.33
N HIS A 466 -0.58 -13.58 2.84
CA HIS A 466 -1.66 -13.57 1.85
C HIS A 466 -1.21 -14.27 0.55
N TYR A 467 -0.04 -13.91 0.03
CA TYR A 467 0.49 -14.54 -1.18
C TYR A 467 0.76 -16.03 -1.01
N ALA A 468 1.23 -16.46 0.17
CA ALA A 468 1.33 -17.87 0.50
C ALA A 468 -0.04 -18.58 0.53
N SER A 469 -1.11 -17.88 0.91
CA SER A 469 -2.47 -18.45 0.88
C SER A 469 -3.03 -18.61 -0.54
N LEU A 470 -2.63 -17.74 -1.47
CA LEU A 470 -3.04 -17.81 -2.88
C LEU A 470 -2.17 -18.78 -3.68
N TYR A 471 -0.86 -18.69 -3.51
CA TYR A 471 0.12 -19.31 -4.41
C TYR A 471 1.01 -20.34 -3.69
N GLY A 472 0.75 -20.67 -2.42
CA GLY A 472 1.56 -21.60 -1.63
C GLY A 472 1.55 -23.04 -2.12
N THR A 473 0.56 -23.43 -2.94
CA THR A 473 0.48 -24.76 -3.56
C THR A 473 1.16 -24.82 -4.94
N ARG A 474 1.71 -23.70 -5.42
CA ARG A 474 2.39 -23.63 -6.71
C ARG A 474 3.66 -24.48 -6.67
N GLU A 475 3.86 -25.30 -7.70
CA GLU A 475 5.03 -26.18 -7.82
C GLU A 475 6.13 -25.49 -8.65
N ALA A 476 7.38 -25.92 -8.43
CA ALA A 476 8.49 -25.53 -9.30
C ALA A 476 8.31 -26.16 -10.70
N GLY A 477 8.83 -25.48 -11.74
CA GLY A 477 8.73 -25.94 -13.12
C GLY A 477 7.38 -25.68 -13.80
N GLU A 478 6.53 -24.81 -13.23
CA GLU A 478 5.33 -24.37 -13.93
C GLU A 478 5.67 -23.54 -15.19
N ALA A 479 4.96 -23.82 -16.29
CA ALA A 479 5.35 -23.42 -17.64
C ALA A 479 5.42 -21.90 -17.88
N ASP A 480 4.59 -21.12 -17.18
CA ASP A 480 4.58 -19.65 -17.24
C ASP A 480 5.84 -19.02 -16.65
N PHE A 481 6.54 -19.71 -15.74
CA PHE A 481 7.85 -19.27 -15.21
C PHE A 481 9.01 -19.88 -15.99
N GLU A 482 8.94 -21.17 -16.33
CA GLU A 482 9.96 -21.87 -17.11
C GLU A 482 10.14 -21.26 -18.51
N ALA A 483 9.06 -20.78 -19.13
CA ALA A 483 9.13 -20.12 -20.43
C ALA A 483 9.74 -18.71 -20.38
N THR A 484 10.07 -18.19 -19.20
CA THR A 484 10.69 -16.87 -19.05
C THR A 484 12.20 -16.97 -19.19
N GLU A 485 12.83 -15.91 -19.67
CA GLU A 485 14.30 -15.87 -19.82
C GLU A 485 15.02 -15.50 -18.51
N LEU A 486 14.31 -15.41 -17.39
CA LEU A 486 14.88 -15.05 -16.09
C LEU A 486 15.58 -16.28 -15.48
N PRO A 487 16.90 -16.24 -15.22
CA PRO A 487 17.64 -17.39 -14.72
C PRO A 487 17.10 -17.91 -13.38
N GLY A 488 16.77 -19.20 -13.32
CA GLY A 488 16.28 -19.87 -12.11
C GLY A 488 14.79 -19.66 -11.84
N ALA A 489 14.03 -19.00 -12.73
CA ALA A 489 12.60 -18.82 -12.58
C ALA A 489 11.84 -20.16 -12.48
N GLU A 490 12.36 -21.21 -13.11
CA GLU A 490 11.84 -22.58 -13.02
C GLU A 490 11.94 -23.18 -11.61
N LEU A 491 12.79 -22.63 -10.73
CA LEU A 491 12.95 -23.07 -9.34
C LEU A 491 11.95 -22.41 -8.38
N LEU A 492 11.25 -21.37 -8.81
CA LEU A 492 10.28 -20.66 -7.97
C LEU A 492 9.08 -21.56 -7.69
N ASP A 493 8.74 -21.65 -6.41
CA ASP A 493 7.57 -22.37 -5.89
C ASP A 493 6.87 -21.54 -4.82
N GLY A 494 5.72 -22.03 -4.34
CA GLY A 494 4.92 -21.37 -3.30
C GLY A 494 5.65 -21.09 -1.98
N THR A 495 6.85 -21.66 -1.75
CA THR A 495 7.64 -21.45 -0.53
C THR A 495 8.45 -20.15 -0.52
N LEU A 496 8.52 -19.41 -1.65
CA LEU A 496 9.18 -18.09 -1.72
C LEU A 496 8.75 -17.18 -0.57
N PHE A 497 7.44 -17.10 -0.33
CA PHE A 497 6.86 -16.15 0.63
C PHE A 497 7.24 -16.46 2.08
N ILE A 498 7.21 -17.74 2.50
CA ILE A 498 7.59 -18.12 3.87
C ILE A 498 9.11 -17.99 4.10
N ARG A 499 9.92 -18.22 3.05
CA ARG A 499 11.38 -18.00 3.11
C ARG A 499 11.68 -16.52 3.34
N ALA A 500 11.09 -15.63 2.55
CA ALA A 500 11.24 -14.19 2.70
C ALA A 500 10.71 -13.71 4.08
N ALA A 501 9.55 -14.20 4.50
CA ALA A 501 8.94 -13.88 5.80
C ALA A 501 9.84 -14.28 6.98
N GLY A 502 10.41 -15.48 6.94
CA GLY A 502 11.33 -15.99 7.95
C GLY A 502 12.65 -15.23 8.02
N LEU A 503 13.24 -14.89 6.87
CA LEU A 503 14.43 -14.03 6.80
C LEU A 503 14.16 -12.65 7.37
N THR A 504 13.02 -12.06 7.03
CA THR A 504 12.57 -10.77 7.56
C THR A 504 12.43 -10.81 9.09
N ALA A 505 11.72 -11.81 9.63
CA ALA A 505 11.54 -11.95 11.08
C ALA A 505 12.88 -12.11 11.81
N THR A 506 13.84 -12.79 11.18
CA THR A 506 15.21 -12.92 11.71
C THR A 506 15.96 -11.59 11.65
N ARG A 507 15.83 -10.84 10.56
CA ARG A 507 16.55 -9.57 10.36
C ARG A 507 16.01 -8.45 11.24
N MET A 508 14.69 -8.40 11.44
CA MET A 508 14.00 -7.40 12.24
C MET A 508 13.99 -7.73 13.74
N GLY A 509 14.28 -8.99 14.11
CA GLY A 509 14.28 -9.47 15.48
C GLY A 509 12.97 -10.15 15.84
N ARG A 510 13.06 -11.37 16.37
CA ARG A 510 11.93 -12.14 16.90
C ARG A 510 11.66 -11.72 18.35
N VAL A 511 11.06 -10.54 18.51
CA VAL A 511 10.92 -9.87 19.81
C VAL A 511 10.09 -10.67 20.82
N ARG A 512 9.08 -11.41 20.38
CA ARG A 512 8.30 -12.29 21.26
C ARG A 512 9.17 -13.40 21.85
N GLU A 513 10.12 -13.89 21.07
CA GLU A 513 11.06 -14.95 21.41
C GLU A 513 12.27 -14.41 22.22
N GLY A 514 12.34 -13.10 22.45
CA GLY A 514 13.37 -12.44 23.25
C GLY A 514 14.59 -11.98 22.47
N GLU A 515 14.52 -11.94 21.14
CA GLU A 515 15.56 -11.31 20.33
C GLU A 515 15.43 -9.78 20.36
N GLU A 516 16.56 -9.07 20.30
CA GLU A 516 16.56 -7.61 20.17
C GLU A 516 15.98 -7.20 18.80
N PRO A 517 15.11 -6.18 18.74
CA PRO A 517 14.63 -5.65 17.48
C PRO A 517 15.77 -4.95 16.73
N ALA A 518 15.70 -4.94 15.40
CA ALA A 518 16.52 -4.05 14.60
C ALA A 518 16.09 -2.59 14.84
N ASP A 519 17.06 -1.68 14.95
CA ASP A 519 16.77 -0.25 15.12
C ASP A 519 16.01 0.32 13.91
N PHE A 520 16.37 -0.13 12.70
CA PHE A 520 15.80 0.34 11.44
C PHE A 520 15.81 -0.76 10.37
N TRP A 521 14.91 -0.62 9.40
CA TRP A 521 15.01 -1.29 8.10
C TRP A 521 16.27 -0.88 7.36
N ASP A 522 16.79 -1.77 6.52
CA ASP A 522 17.99 -1.51 5.74
C ASP A 522 17.70 -0.44 4.68
N ARG A 523 18.57 0.58 4.61
CA ARG A 523 18.47 1.70 3.66
C ARG A 523 19.71 1.84 2.76
N ASN A 524 20.70 0.99 2.94
CA ASN A 524 21.84 0.91 2.04
C ASN A 524 21.39 0.19 0.76
N GLY A 525 21.55 0.86 -0.38
CA GLY A 525 21.20 0.26 -1.68
C GLY A 525 22.17 -0.86 -2.08
N PHE A 526 21.94 -1.44 -3.25
CA PHE A 526 22.67 -2.57 -3.80
C PHE A 526 23.68 -2.15 -4.87
N TYR A 527 24.23 -0.94 -4.74
CA TYR A 527 25.15 -0.35 -5.71
C TYR A 527 26.47 -1.13 -5.76
N LYS A 528 27.06 -1.22 -6.94
CA LYS A 528 28.42 -1.77 -7.09
C LYS A 528 29.41 -0.76 -6.52
N ALA A 529 30.37 -1.27 -5.74
CA ALA A 529 31.48 -0.48 -5.19
C ALA A 529 32.44 0.00 -6.29
#